data_AF-A0A4Y2AWJ6-F1
#
_entry.id   AF-A0A4Y2AWJ6-F1
#
_cell.length_a   1.000
_cell.length_b   1.000
_cell.length_c   1.000
_cell.angle_alpha   90.00
_cell.angle_beta   90.00
_cell.angle_gamma   90.00
#
_symmetry.space_group_name_H-M   'P 1'
#
loop_
_entity.id
_entity.type
_entity.pdbx_description
1 polymer ?
#
loop_
_entity_poly.entity_id
_entity_poly.type
_entity_poly.pdbx_seq_one_letter_code
_entity_poly.pdbx_strand_id
1 'polypeptide(L)' 'HKHSLPEPVLVSTKKVFRELADKKLLSKGIHGRTQNPNEGFNNCVWERIPKTTFVGINTLKIGVMDAVLCFNDGV' A
#
# COMPACT_ATOMS: atom_id res chain seq x y z
N HIS A 1 -26.22 8.29 20.96
CA HIS A 1 -25.44 8.99 19.91
C HIS A 1 -26.45 9.68 19.00
N LYS A 2 -26.36 11.01 18.81
CA LYS A 2 -27.47 11.82 18.25
C LYS A 2 -27.74 11.59 16.75
N HIS A 3 -26.86 10.87 16.06
CA HIS A 3 -26.99 10.51 14.64
C HIS A 3 -26.47 9.08 14.40
N SER A 4 -27.28 8.07 14.75
CA SER A 4 -27.01 6.70 14.31
C SER A 4 -27.36 6.55 12.84
N LEU A 5 -26.60 5.73 12.10
CA LEU A 5 -26.98 5.35 10.75
C LEU A 5 -28.38 4.70 10.77
N PRO A 6 -29.20 4.92 9.73
CA PRO A 6 -30.47 4.20 9.60
C PRO A 6 -30.25 2.69 9.69
N GLU A 7 -31.12 1.98 10.40
CA GLU A 7 -30.99 0.54 10.66
C GLU A 7 -30.70 -0.29 9.40
N PRO A 8 -31.36 -0.04 8.24
CA PRO A 8 -31.05 -0.81 7.01
C PRO A 8 -29.61 -0.62 6.52
N VAL A 9 -29.06 0.60 6.68
CA VAL A 9 -27.68 0.92 6.30
C VAL A 9 -26.71 0.22 7.25
N LEU A 10 -27.02 0.23 8.55
CA LEU A 10 -26.20 -0.41 9.57
C LEU A 10 -26.15 -1.93 9.38
N VAL A 11 -27.30 -2.57 9.15
CA VAL A 11 -27.38 -4.02 8.87
C VAL A 11 -26.58 -4.38 7.62
N SER A 12 -26.74 -3.61 6.54
CA SER A 12 -26.02 -3.84 5.28
C SER A 12 -24.50 -3.69 5.46
N THR A 13 -24.08 -2.63 6.13
CA THR A 13 -22.65 -2.32 6.35
C THR A 13 -22.00 -3.31 7.32
N LYS A 14 -22.71 -3.71 8.38
CA LYS A 14 -22.22 -4.66 9.38
C LYS A 14 -21.91 -6.03 8.77
N LYS A 15 -22.69 -6.46 7.78
CA LYS A 15 -22.41 -7.70 7.03
C LYS A 15 -21.06 -7.59 6.31
N VAL A 16 -20.86 -6.53 5.53
CA VAL A 16 -19.60 -6.27 4.80
C VAL A 16 -18.41 -6.22 5.75
N PHE A 17 -18.54 -5.50 6.87
CA PHE A 17 -17.45 -5.42 7.86
C PHE A 17 -17.07 -6.78 8.45
N ARG A 18 -18.04 -7.66 8.71
CA ARG A 18 -17.76 -9.01 9.22
C ARG A 18 -17.05 -9.87 8.19
N GLU A 19 -17.44 -9.77 6.92
CA GLU A 19 -16.79 -10.49 5.82
C GLU A 19 -15.35 -10.00 5.61
N LEU A 20 -15.12 -8.69 5.71
CA LEU A 20 -13.77 -8.10 5.63
C LEU A 20 -12.88 -8.44 6.85
N ALA A 21 -13.49 -8.73 8.00
CA ALA A 21 -12.79 -9.17 9.21
C ALA A 21 -12.52 -10.69 9.25
N ASP A 22 -12.83 -11.43 8.18
CA ASP A 22 -12.57 -12.86 8.09
C ASP A 22 -11.07 -13.17 8.25
N LYS A 23 -10.72 -14.03 9.21
CA LYS A 23 -9.31 -14.34 9.54
C LYS A 23 -8.55 -14.98 8.38
N LYS A 24 -9.24 -15.74 7.52
CA LYS A 24 -8.64 -16.38 6.34
C LYS A 24 -8.45 -15.39 5.19
N LEU A 25 -9.28 -14.36 5.09
CA LEU A 25 -9.07 -13.22 4.21
C LEU A 25 -7.89 -12.37 4.70
N LEU A 26 -7.89 -12.01 5.99
CA LEU A 26 -6.82 -11.22 6.61
C LEU A 26 -5.47 -11.94 6.57
N SER A 27 -5.45 -13.27 6.72
CA SER A 27 -4.21 -14.05 6.68
C SER A 27 -3.45 -13.95 5.36
N LYS A 28 -4.17 -13.68 4.25
CA LYS A 28 -3.57 -13.42 2.94
C LYS A 28 -2.86 -12.07 2.87
N GLY A 29 -3.30 -11.09 3.66
CA GLY A 29 -2.66 -9.78 3.77
C GLY A 29 -1.38 -9.77 4.63
N ILE A 30 -1.16 -10.81 5.44
CA ILE A 30 0.01 -10.91 6.35
C ILE A 30 1.32 -11.09 5.55
N HIS A 31 1.24 -11.59 4.31
CA HIS A 31 2.41 -11.76 3.44
C HIS A 31 2.87 -10.44 2.77
N GLY A 32 2.35 -9.29 3.20
CA GLY A 32 3.01 -8.00 3.01
C GLY A 32 3.12 -7.48 1.58
N ARG A 33 2.56 -8.17 0.58
CA ARG A 33 2.41 -7.56 -0.75
C ARG A 33 1.38 -6.46 -0.62
N THR A 34 1.84 -5.22 -0.76
CA THR A 34 1.00 -4.03 -0.73
C THR A 34 -0.17 -4.23 -1.69
N GLN A 35 -1.38 -3.82 -1.27
CA GLN A 35 -2.58 -3.87 -2.12
C GLN A 35 -2.42 -3.06 -3.42
N ASN A 36 -1.38 -2.20 -3.47
CA ASN A 36 -1.02 -1.39 -4.62
C ASN A 36 0.51 -1.49 -4.89
N PRO A 37 0.95 -2.41 -5.77
CA PRO A 37 2.36 -2.55 -6.14
C PRO A 37 2.96 -1.25 -6.68
N ASN A 38 2.15 -0.44 -7.38
CA ASN A 38 2.59 0.83 -7.91
C ASN A 38 2.96 1.80 -6.80
N GLU A 39 2.22 1.86 -5.69
CA GLU A 39 2.53 2.73 -4.55
C GLU A 39 3.74 2.22 -3.76
N GLY A 40 3.87 0.90 -3.58
CA GLY A 40 5.03 0.29 -2.94
C GLY A 40 6.34 0.56 -3.70
N PHE A 41 6.36 0.32 -5.01
CA PHE A 41 7.54 0.56 -5.85
C PHE A 41 7.96 2.03 -5.82
N ASN A 42 6.98 2.88 -6.00
CA ASN A 42 7.13 4.32 -5.96
C ASN A 42 7.69 4.80 -4.60
N ASN A 43 7.17 4.31 -3.47
CA ASN A 43 7.74 4.61 -2.15
C ASN A 43 9.23 4.21 -2.06
N CYS A 44 9.57 3.02 -2.57
CA CYS A 44 10.94 2.52 -2.65
C CYS A 44 11.87 3.47 -3.46
N VAL A 45 11.36 4.07 -4.55
CA VAL A 45 12.08 5.09 -5.33
C VAL A 45 12.29 6.37 -4.50
N TRP A 46 11.26 6.86 -3.80
CA TRP A 46 11.33 8.16 -3.11
C TRP A 46 12.13 8.13 -1.80
N GLU A 47 12.25 6.97 -1.17
CA GLU A 47 13.19 6.76 -0.05
C GLU A 47 14.64 6.94 -0.49
N ARG A 48 14.98 6.60 -1.75
CA ARG A 48 16.32 6.77 -2.32
C ARG A 48 16.53 8.13 -2.97
N ILE A 49 15.50 8.62 -3.65
CA ILE A 49 15.52 9.85 -4.45
C ILE A 49 14.31 10.72 -4.08
N PRO A 50 14.44 11.56 -3.04
CA PRO A 50 13.33 12.37 -2.56
C PRO A 50 12.79 13.30 -3.66
N LYS A 51 11.47 13.35 -3.82
CA LYS A 51 10.79 14.21 -4.81
C LYS A 51 11.10 15.69 -4.65
N THR A 52 11.47 16.10 -3.44
CA THR A 52 11.71 17.48 -3.04
C THR A 52 13.15 17.93 -3.31
N THR A 53 14.01 17.03 -3.80
CA THR A 53 15.43 17.30 -4.01
C THR A 53 15.77 17.11 -5.48
N PHE A 54 16.33 18.15 -6.10
CA PHE A 54 16.87 18.03 -7.46
C PHE A 54 18.08 17.09 -7.46
N VAL A 55 18.10 16.16 -8.41
CA VAL A 55 19.23 15.28 -8.68
C VAL A 55 19.55 15.28 -10.17
N GLY A 56 20.82 15.06 -10.52
CA GLY A 56 21.23 14.87 -11.91
C GLY A 56 20.70 13.55 -12.50
N ILE A 57 20.63 13.49 -13.84
CA ILE A 57 20.06 12.34 -14.56
C ILE A 57 20.76 11.01 -14.24
N ASN A 58 22.06 11.02 -13.99
CA ASN A 58 22.81 9.80 -13.65
C ASN A 58 22.43 9.29 -12.25
N THR A 59 22.34 10.18 -11.27
CA THR A 59 21.87 9.85 -9.91
C THR A 59 20.43 9.33 -9.94
N LEU A 60 19.55 9.97 -10.73
CA LEU A 60 18.17 9.52 -10.92
C LEU A 60 18.12 8.08 -11.45
N LYS A 61 18.87 7.78 -12.52
CA LYS A 61 18.93 6.43 -13.12
C LYS A 61 19.42 5.39 -12.12
N ILE A 62 20.51 5.68 -11.40
CA ILE A 62 21.08 4.75 -10.42
C ILE A 62 20.08 4.48 -9.29
N GLY A 63 19.47 5.52 -8.71
CA GLY A 63 18.52 5.35 -7.62
C GLY A 63 17.26 4.58 -8.03
N VAL A 64 16.79 4.75 -9.28
CA VAL A 64 15.65 3.98 -9.79
C VAL A 64 16.04 2.52 -10.01
N MET A 65 17.23 2.23 -10.53
CA MET A 65 17.71 0.84 -10.67
C MET A 65 17.87 0.17 -9.30
N ASP A 66 18.41 0.87 -8.30
CA ASP A 66 18.52 0.36 -6.92
C ASP A 66 17.14 0.08 -6.30
N ALA A 67 16.15 0.95 -6.54
CA ALA A 67 14.77 0.70 -6.12
C ALA A 67 14.16 -0.53 -6.80
N VAL A 68 14.45 -0.76 -8.09
CA VAL A 68 14.00 -1.96 -8.82
C VAL A 68 14.62 -3.22 -8.23
N LEU A 69 15.92 -3.22 -7.89
CA LEU A 69 16.58 -4.35 -7.27
C LEU A 69 15.97 -4.68 -5.91
N CYS A 70 15.81 -3.67 -5.04
CA CYS A 70 15.25 -3.83 -3.70
C CYS A 70 13.77 -4.26 -3.71
N PHE A 71 12.95 -3.70 -4.60
CA PHE A 71 11.52 -4.02 -4.66
C PHE A 71 11.24 -5.44 -5.16
N ASN A 72 12.14 -6.01 -5.96
CA ASN A 72 11.96 -7.35 -6.55
C ASN A 72 12.78 -8.44 -5.85
N ASP A 73 13.18 -8.23 -4.59
CA ASP A 73 13.99 -9.18 -3.79
C ASP A 73 15.32 -9.58 -4.47
N GLY A 74 15.89 -8.67 -5.28
CA GLY A 74 17.16 -8.83 -5.99
C GLY A 74 18.40 -8.39 -5.21
N VAL A 75 18.24 -8.15 -3.90
CA VAL A 75 19.27 -7.88 -2.88
C VAL A 75 18.88 -8.58 -1.59
#